data_AF-A0A1N6QH41-F1
#
_entry.id   AF-A0A1N6QH41-F1
#
_cell.length_a   1.000
_cell.length_b   1.000
_cell.length_c   1.000
_cell.angle_alpha   90.00
_cell.angle_beta   90.00
_cell.angle_gamma   90.00
#
_symmetry.space_group_name_H-M   'P 1'
#
loop_
_entity.id
_entity.type
_entity.pdbx_description
1 polymer ?
#
loop_
_entity_poly.entity_id
_entity_poly.type
_entity_poly.pdbx_seq_one_letter_code
_entity_poly.pdbx_strand_id
1 'polypeptide(L)'
;MRLVIGFVFLLSPLVVYAQAKHYGDVSYAKPHDCSIITQQNPLNPYAYLFRNHCEQSDARYKQSVAKIMGRPQPSTKVLVVPAHGSSEAKRYGAACMGGLVMLRIKNGWEQALDGDRRYFACRVK
;
A
#
# COMPACT_ATOMS: atom_id res chain seq x y z
N MET A 1 -33.70 -32.93 -43.29
CA MET A 1 -32.44 -32.15 -43.18
C MET A 1 -32.50 -31.34 -41.89
N ARG A 2 -31.68 -31.68 -40.89
CA ARG A 2 -31.57 -30.96 -39.61
C ARG A 2 -30.21 -30.26 -39.61
N LEU A 3 -30.18 -28.93 -39.64
CA LEU A 3 -28.94 -28.16 -39.55
C LEU A 3 -28.80 -27.62 -38.13
N VAL A 4 -27.72 -28.04 -37.48
CA VAL A 4 -27.38 -27.83 -36.07
C VAL A 4 -26.81 -26.41 -35.90
N ILE A 5 -27.38 -25.66 -34.96
CA ILE A 5 -26.90 -24.32 -34.57
C ILE A 5 -25.68 -24.52 -33.65
N GLY A 6 -24.49 -24.15 -34.12
CA GLY A 6 -23.26 -24.17 -33.34
C GLY A 6 -23.14 -22.93 -32.45
N PHE A 7 -23.23 -23.11 -31.14
CA PHE A 7 -22.91 -22.08 -30.14
C PHE A 7 -21.40 -22.08 -29.87
N VAL A 8 -20.70 -21.03 -30.30
CA VAL A 8 -19.29 -20.79 -29.98
C VAL A 8 -19.21 -20.19 -28.57
N PHE A 9 -18.79 -20.98 -27.59
CA PHE A 9 -18.47 -20.47 -26.25
C PHE A 9 -17.10 -19.77 -26.28
N LEU A 10 -17.12 -18.43 -26.25
CA LEU A 10 -15.95 -17.60 -26.00
C LEU A 10 -15.53 -17.76 -24.52
N LEU A 11 -14.48 -18.54 -24.29
CA LEU A 11 -13.76 -18.61 -23.01
C LEU A 11 -13.13 -17.24 -22.74
N SER A 12 -13.76 -16.47 -21.85
CA SER A 12 -13.19 -15.23 -21.33
C SER A 12 -12.08 -15.57 -20.33
N PRO A 13 -10.88 -14.97 -20.43
CA PRO A 13 -9.85 -15.16 -19.42
C PRO A 13 -10.31 -14.54 -18.10
N LEU A 14 -10.44 -15.38 -17.08
CA LEU A 14 -10.69 -14.94 -15.71
C LEU A 14 -9.49 -14.10 -15.27
N VAL A 15 -9.63 -12.78 -15.34
CA VAL A 15 -8.71 -11.83 -14.73
C VAL A 15 -8.64 -12.18 -13.25
N VAL A 16 -7.50 -12.71 -12.82
CA VAL A 16 -7.17 -12.94 -11.41
C VAL A 16 -7.09 -11.57 -10.75
N TYR A 17 -8.22 -11.10 -10.22
CA TYR A 17 -8.25 -9.95 -9.32
C TYR A 17 -7.48 -10.35 -8.06
N ALA A 18 -6.26 -9.84 -7.96
CA ALA A 18 -5.38 -9.99 -6.82
C ALA A 18 -6.13 -9.68 -5.52
N GLN A 19 -5.86 -10.49 -4.50
CA GLN A 19 -6.51 -10.55 -3.19
C GLN A 19 -6.41 -9.25 -2.36
N ALA A 20 -7.01 -8.16 -2.80
CA ALA A 20 -7.08 -6.90 -2.05
C ALA A 20 -8.13 -6.94 -0.92
N LYS A 21 -9.01 -7.96 -0.90
CA LYS A 21 -10.25 -7.96 -0.10
C LYS A 21 -10.13 -8.56 1.31
N HIS A 22 -8.92 -8.86 1.81
CA HIS A 22 -8.77 -9.62 3.06
C HIS A 22 -8.45 -8.79 4.32
N TYR A 23 -8.17 -7.49 4.19
CA TYR A 23 -7.70 -6.63 5.31
C TYR A 23 -8.69 -5.53 5.72
N GLY A 24 -9.98 -5.82 5.63
CA GLY A 24 -11.06 -4.88 5.89
C GLY A 24 -11.38 -3.99 4.69
N ASP A 25 -12.63 -3.60 4.61
CA ASP A 25 -13.26 -2.63 3.71
C ASP A 25 -12.75 -1.18 3.90
N VAL A 26 -11.76 -1.00 4.76
CA VAL A 26 -11.07 0.27 4.98
C VAL A 26 -10.04 0.48 3.87
N SER A 27 -10.39 1.28 2.86
CA SER A 27 -9.41 1.83 1.92
C SER A 27 -8.48 2.78 2.67
N TYR A 28 -7.29 2.29 3.05
CA TYR A 28 -6.25 3.10 3.67
C TYR A 28 -5.67 4.06 2.63
N ALA A 29 -5.49 5.33 3.03
CA ALA A 29 -5.00 6.35 2.12
C ALA A 29 -3.53 6.05 1.74
N LYS A 30 -3.31 5.60 0.51
CA LYS A 30 -1.96 5.37 -0.04
C LYS A 30 -1.11 6.64 0.09
N PRO A 31 0.12 6.58 0.62
CA PRO A 31 1.05 7.70 0.66
C PRO A 31 1.20 8.37 -0.71
N HIS A 32 1.27 9.71 -0.74
CA HIS A 32 1.57 10.40 -1.99
C HIS A 32 2.99 10.05 -2.46
N ASP A 33 3.20 9.94 -3.76
CA ASP A 33 4.54 9.65 -4.30
C ASP A 33 5.31 10.95 -4.52
N CYS A 34 6.01 11.40 -3.48
CA CYS A 34 6.86 12.57 -3.54
C CYS A 34 8.22 12.30 -4.21
N SER A 35 8.57 11.05 -4.52
CA SER A 35 9.86 10.71 -5.12
C SER A 35 10.06 11.33 -6.50
N ILE A 36 8.95 11.64 -7.18
CA ILE A 36 8.92 12.34 -8.46
C ILE A 36 9.70 13.65 -8.44
N ILE A 37 9.70 14.37 -7.30
CA ILE A 37 10.41 15.65 -7.14
C ILE A 37 11.92 15.45 -7.35
N THR A 38 12.49 14.41 -6.73
CA THR A 38 13.90 14.07 -6.89
C THR A 38 14.20 13.43 -8.24
N GLN A 39 13.27 12.65 -8.79
CA GLN A 39 13.44 12.00 -10.11
C GLN A 39 13.46 13.01 -11.26
N GLN A 40 12.59 14.03 -11.20
CA GLN A 40 12.49 15.06 -12.23
C GLN A 40 13.58 16.14 -12.11
N ASN A 41 14.24 16.24 -10.94
CA ASN A 41 15.26 17.25 -10.67
C ASN A 41 16.58 16.63 -10.19
N PRO A 42 17.22 15.74 -10.96
CA PRO A 42 18.39 14.98 -10.51
C PRO A 42 19.64 15.85 -10.29
N LEU A 43 19.72 17.01 -10.96
CA LEU A 43 20.85 17.95 -10.83
C LEU A 43 20.65 18.97 -9.71
N ASN A 44 19.47 19.05 -9.11
CA ASN A 44 19.20 19.99 -8.03
C ASN A 44 19.60 19.35 -6.68
N PRO A 45 20.70 19.82 -6.04
CA PRO A 45 21.16 19.23 -4.78
C PRO A 45 20.16 19.43 -3.63
N TYR A 46 19.19 20.32 -3.78
CA TYR A 46 18.16 20.60 -2.78
C TYR A 46 16.82 19.90 -3.04
N ALA A 47 16.69 19.12 -4.13
CA ALA A 47 15.42 18.44 -4.48
C ALA A 47 14.89 17.52 -3.35
N TYR A 48 15.79 16.93 -2.55
CA TYR A 48 15.41 16.11 -1.41
C TYR A 48 14.66 16.89 -0.32
N LEU A 49 14.93 18.19 -0.15
CA LEU A 49 14.24 19.02 0.83
C LEU A 49 12.75 19.16 0.46
N PHE A 50 12.48 19.41 -0.82
CA PHE A 50 11.12 19.49 -1.35
C PHE A 50 10.40 18.15 -1.29
N ARG A 51 11.09 17.04 -1.59
CA ARG A 51 10.55 15.69 -1.38
C ARG A 51 10.15 15.47 0.07
N ASN A 52 11.05 15.75 1.01
CA ASN A 52 10.80 15.56 2.43
C ASN A 52 9.65 16.44 2.94
N HIS A 53 9.55 17.68 2.45
CA HIS A 53 8.44 18.57 2.76
C HIS A 53 7.11 18.03 2.24
N CYS A 54 7.08 17.54 0.99
CA CYS A 54 5.91 16.88 0.40
C CYS A 54 5.45 15.68 1.26
N GLU A 55 6.38 14.81 1.66
CA GLU A 55 6.04 13.63 2.47
C GLU A 55 5.47 14.01 3.85
N GLN A 56 6.07 15.02 4.51
CA GLN A 56 5.57 15.49 5.80
C GLN A 56 4.21 16.16 5.71
N SER A 57 3.99 16.98 4.68
CA SER A 57 2.72 17.68 4.47
C SER A 57 1.59 16.69 4.14
N ASP A 58 1.83 15.71 3.27
CA ASP A 58 0.87 14.63 2.95
C ASP A 58 0.49 13.83 4.21
N ALA A 59 1.50 13.45 5.01
CA ALA A 59 1.27 12.71 6.25
C ALA A 59 0.40 13.49 7.25
N ARG A 60 0.71 14.77 7.49
CA ARG A 60 -0.06 15.63 8.41
C ARG A 60 -1.49 15.85 7.93
N TYR A 61 -1.66 16.06 6.63
CA TYR A 61 -2.97 16.20 6.01
C TYR A 61 -3.82 14.94 6.23
N LYS A 62 -3.27 13.76 5.95
CA LYS A 62 -3.97 12.48 6.13
C LYS A 62 -4.31 12.18 7.58
N GLN A 63 -3.43 12.51 8.53
CA GLN A 63 -3.74 12.40 9.96
C GLN A 63 -4.91 13.30 10.34
N SER A 64 -4.90 14.55 9.88
CA SER A 64 -5.97 15.52 10.16
C SER A 64 -7.31 15.04 9.59
N VAL A 65 -7.30 14.60 8.34
CA VAL A 65 -8.48 14.05 7.65
C VAL A 65 -9.00 12.79 8.36
N ALA A 66 -8.12 11.84 8.70
CA ALA A 66 -8.51 10.64 9.44
C ALA A 66 -9.11 10.97 10.81
N LYS A 67 -8.51 11.93 11.53
CA LYS A 67 -9.02 12.41 12.83
C LYS A 67 -10.42 13.03 12.70
N ILE A 68 -10.62 13.90 11.71
CA ILE A 68 -11.92 14.54 11.44
C ILE A 68 -12.99 13.49 11.10
N MET A 69 -12.61 12.45 10.35
CA MET A 69 -13.53 11.36 9.97
C MET A 69 -13.69 10.28 11.05
N GLY A 70 -13.08 10.43 12.24
CA GLY A 70 -13.12 9.42 13.30
C GLY A 70 -12.47 8.09 12.93
N ARG A 71 -11.53 8.08 11.99
CA ARG A 71 -10.82 6.89 11.51
C ARG A 71 -9.46 6.73 12.22
N PRO A 72 -8.91 5.50 12.27
CA PRO A 72 -7.53 5.30 12.67
C PRO A 72 -6.58 6.21 11.87
N GLN A 73 -5.59 6.79 12.54
CA GLN A 73 -4.65 7.71 11.93
C GLN A 73 -3.41 6.95 11.40
N PRO A 74 -2.88 7.34 10.23
CA PRO A 74 -1.59 6.83 9.76
C PRO A 74 -0.45 7.45 10.56
N SER A 75 0.67 6.73 10.68
CA SER A 75 1.94 7.30 11.14
C SER A 75 2.44 8.34 10.13
N THR A 76 3.29 9.28 10.58
CA THR A 76 3.99 10.19 9.66
C THR A 76 5.13 9.50 8.90
N LYS A 77 5.50 8.29 9.32
CA LYS A 77 6.55 7.49 8.67
C LYS A 77 5.93 6.52 7.68
N VAL A 78 6.49 6.50 6.48
CA VAL A 78 6.18 5.50 5.44
C VAL A 78 7.37 4.58 5.32
N LEU A 79 7.16 3.28 5.50
CA LEU A 79 8.25 2.30 5.48
C LEU A 79 8.35 1.61 4.12
N VAL A 80 9.57 1.36 3.68
CA VAL A 80 9.83 0.52 2.51
C VAL A 80 10.05 -0.90 3.03
N VAL A 81 9.11 -1.80 2.74
CA VAL A 81 9.17 -3.19 3.20
C VAL A 81 8.86 -4.14 2.04
N PRO A 82 9.30 -5.41 2.11
CA PRO A 82 9.09 -6.35 1.00
C PRO A 82 7.62 -6.59 0.69
N ALA A 83 7.30 -6.91 -0.57
CA ALA A 83 5.96 -7.33 -0.94
C ALA A 83 5.54 -8.60 -0.18
N HIS A 84 4.25 -8.70 0.18
CA HIS A 84 3.70 -9.94 0.74
C HIS A 84 3.88 -11.11 -0.23
N GLY A 85 4.22 -12.28 0.31
CA GLY A 85 4.53 -13.48 -0.46
C GLY A 85 5.99 -13.60 -0.91
N SER A 86 6.78 -12.51 -0.86
CA SER A 86 8.22 -12.56 -1.17
C SER A 86 8.99 -13.43 -0.17
N SER A 87 10.13 -13.98 -0.61
CA SER A 87 11.04 -14.72 0.28
C SER A 87 11.60 -13.83 1.39
N GLU A 88 11.89 -12.56 1.07
CA GLU A 88 12.36 -11.56 2.02
C GLU A 88 11.33 -11.28 3.12
N ALA A 89 10.04 -11.13 2.76
CA ALA A 89 8.95 -10.99 3.73
C ALA A 89 8.83 -12.21 4.67
N LYS A 90 9.00 -13.42 4.14
CA LYS A 90 8.95 -14.66 4.95
C LYS A 90 10.09 -14.72 5.97
N ARG A 91 11.29 -14.27 5.60
CA ARG A 91 12.47 -14.26 6.47
C ARG A 91 12.39 -13.18 7.55
N TYR A 92 12.04 -11.95 7.19
CA TYR A 92 12.02 -10.84 8.15
C TYR A 92 10.74 -10.76 8.97
N GLY A 93 9.67 -11.43 8.54
CA GLY A 93 8.39 -11.35 9.23
C GLY A 93 7.73 -9.97 9.12
N ALA A 94 8.02 -9.22 8.05
CA ALA A 94 7.39 -7.95 7.76
C ALA A 94 7.06 -7.86 6.27
N ALA A 95 5.88 -7.32 5.93
CA ALA A 95 5.44 -7.21 4.54
C ALA A 95 4.55 -6.00 4.30
N CYS A 96 4.58 -5.50 3.07
CA CYS A 96 3.65 -4.49 2.57
C CYS A 96 2.39 -5.20 2.05
N MET A 97 1.26 -5.00 2.73
CA MET A 97 -0.04 -5.59 2.36
C MET A 97 -1.08 -4.50 2.26
N GLY A 98 -1.62 -4.28 1.06
CA GLY A 98 -2.65 -3.27 0.84
C GLY A 98 -2.21 -1.83 1.18
N GLY A 99 -0.89 -1.55 1.19
CA GLY A 99 -0.35 -0.25 1.60
C GLY A 99 -0.10 -0.11 3.11
N LEU A 100 -0.28 -1.19 3.89
CA LEU A 100 0.05 -1.26 5.30
C LEU A 100 1.28 -2.12 5.56
N VAL A 101 2.10 -1.68 6.52
CA VAL A 101 3.12 -2.55 7.09
C VAL A 101 2.42 -3.54 8.01
N MET A 102 2.65 -4.82 7.78
CA MET A 102 2.16 -5.88 8.64
C MET A 102 3.32 -6.71 9.16
N LEU A 103 3.22 -7.13 10.41
CA LEU A 103 4.17 -7.99 11.10
C LEU A 103 3.64 -9.41 11.16
N ARG A 104 4.52 -10.38 10.97
CA ARG A 104 4.18 -11.80 11.02
C ARG A 104 4.05 -12.23 12.47
N ILE A 105 2.93 -12.86 12.78
CA ILE A 105 2.66 -13.52 14.07
C ILE A 105 2.51 -15.03 13.85
N LYS A 106 2.44 -15.80 14.95
CA LYS A 106 2.42 -17.27 14.91
C LYS A 106 1.44 -17.86 13.89
N ASN A 107 0.24 -17.29 13.79
CA ASN A 107 -0.85 -17.80 12.95
C ASN A 107 -1.39 -16.76 11.96
N GLY A 108 -0.61 -15.74 11.60
CA GLY A 108 -1.09 -14.72 10.68
C GLY A 108 -0.25 -13.46 10.63
N TRP A 109 -0.93 -12.33 10.48
CA TRP A 109 -0.33 -11.02 10.35
C TRP A 109 -1.09 -10.01 11.21
N GLU A 110 -0.35 -9.09 11.82
CA GLU A 110 -0.90 -7.97 12.57
C GLU A 110 -0.43 -6.64 11.96
N GLN A 111 -1.23 -5.59 12.10
CA GLN A 111 -0.85 -4.27 11.61
C GLN A 111 0.26 -3.68 12.49
N ALA A 112 1.33 -3.19 11.86
CA ALA A 112 2.40 -2.51 12.57
C ALA A 112 1.95 -1.11 13.01
N LEU A 113 2.17 -0.77 14.27
CA LEU A 113 1.82 0.52 14.85
C LEU A 113 3.07 1.25 15.34
N ASP A 114 3.04 2.58 15.30
CA ASP A 114 4.05 3.42 15.94
C ASP A 114 3.79 3.60 17.45
N GLY A 115 4.65 4.37 18.13
CA GLY A 115 4.54 4.62 19.57
C GLY A 115 3.24 5.33 19.99
N ASP A 116 2.57 6.02 19.06
CA ASP A 116 1.28 6.69 19.28
C ASP A 116 0.08 5.81 18.85
N ARG A 117 0.32 4.51 18.59
CA ARG A 117 -0.65 3.55 18.06
C ARG A 117 -1.24 3.95 16.69
N ARG A 118 -0.50 4.68 15.88
CA ARG A 118 -0.87 4.99 14.49
C ARG A 118 -0.32 3.92 13.57
N TYR A 119 -1.07 3.56 12.53
CA TYR A 119 -0.63 2.48 11.64
C TYR A 119 0.48 2.93 10.69
N PHE A 120 1.47 2.08 10.45
CA PHE A 120 2.48 2.35 9.43
C PHE A 120 1.94 2.06 8.02
N ALA A 121 2.06 3.05 7.14
CA ALA A 121 1.86 2.86 5.71
C ALA A 121 3.17 2.35 5.06
N CYS A 122 3.05 1.65 3.94
CA CYS A 122 4.19 1.09 3.23
C CYS A 122 4.26 1.44 1.75
N ARG A 123 5.50 1.39 1.24
CA ARG A 123 5.81 1.20 -0.18
C ARG A 123 6.53 -0.13 -0.33
N VAL A 124 6.31 -0.80 -1.45
CA VAL A 124 7.01 -2.05 -1.76
C VAL A 124 8.46 -1.72 -2.14
N LYS A 125 9.39 -2.49 -1.58
CA LYS A 125 10.80 -2.47 -1.97
C LYS A 125 11.01 -3.07 -3.35
#